data_AF-A0A521L2T7-F1
#
_entry.id   AF-A0A521L2T7-F1
#
_cell.length_a   1.000
_cell.length_b   1.000
_cell.length_c   1.000
_cell.angle_alpha   90.00
_cell.angle_beta   90.00
_cell.angle_gamma   90.00
#
_symmetry.space_group_name_H-M   'P 1'
#
loop_
_entity.id
_entity.type
_entity.pdbx_description
1 polymer ?
#
loop_
_entity_poly.entity_id
_entity_poly.type
_entity_poly.pdbx_seq_one_letter_code
_entity_poly.pdbx_strand_id
1 'polypeptide(L)'
;MKTNSLLLAVAPLAVVYAAPASAQQGAPFSSQDLVTLSRLGGTAVSPDGKTVAYIVTTTDPGSYKRTPTLWVRSADGRGQPRRVDTGGSASDPAFAADGALYYLSDRKVGEAETT
;
A
#
# COMPACT_ATOMS: atom_id res chain seq x y z
N MET A 1 32.20 65.55 -15.69
CA MET A 1 32.85 65.61 -14.35
C MET A 1 31.83 65.21 -13.30
N LYS A 2 32.01 64.06 -12.64
CA LYS A 2 31.53 63.69 -11.30
C LYS A 2 31.92 62.24 -11.04
N THR A 3 32.92 62.05 -10.18
CA THR A 3 33.46 60.76 -9.74
C THR A 3 32.78 60.42 -8.41
N ASN A 4 32.17 59.23 -8.27
CA ASN A 4 31.58 58.80 -7.00
C ASN A 4 32.36 57.61 -6.41
N SER A 5 32.99 57.89 -5.27
CA SER A 5 33.73 56.97 -4.42
C SER A 5 32.85 55.87 -3.84
N LEU A 6 33.35 54.63 -3.81
CA LEU A 6 32.71 53.49 -3.16
C LEU A 6 33.31 53.27 -1.77
N LEU A 7 32.45 53.36 -0.75
CA LEU A 7 32.74 53.05 0.65
C LEU A 7 32.84 51.53 0.87
N LEU A 8 33.83 51.11 1.66
CA LEU A 8 33.97 49.75 2.21
C LEU A 8 32.73 49.38 3.04
N ALA A 9 32.10 48.24 2.74
CA ALA A 9 31.03 47.66 3.55
C ALA A 9 31.57 46.51 4.42
N VAL A 10 31.43 46.64 5.74
CA VAL A 10 31.70 45.59 6.73
C VAL A 10 30.47 44.67 6.79
N ALA A 11 30.66 43.37 6.55
CA ALA A 11 29.59 42.37 6.58
C ALA A 11 29.41 41.78 8.00
N PRO A 12 28.18 41.62 8.51
CA PRO A 12 27.95 40.98 9.81
C PRO A 12 27.86 39.45 9.67
N LEU A 13 28.53 38.73 10.58
CA LEU A 13 28.40 37.27 10.74
C LEU A 13 27.00 36.94 11.30
N ALA A 14 26.19 36.22 10.52
CA ALA A 14 24.92 35.66 10.99
C ALA A 14 25.16 34.30 11.67
N VAL A 15 24.82 34.20 12.95
CA VAL A 15 24.80 32.92 13.70
C VAL A 15 23.48 32.21 13.41
N VAL A 16 23.55 31.04 12.79
CA VAL A 16 22.37 30.19 12.54
C VAL A 16 22.11 29.33 13.78
N TYR A 17 20.98 29.55 14.45
CA TYR A 17 20.50 28.69 15.53
C TYR A 17 19.81 27.46 14.92
N ALA A 18 20.36 26.27 15.16
CA ALA A 18 19.70 25.01 14.81
C ALA A 18 18.62 24.70 15.85
N ALA A 19 17.35 24.73 15.45
CA ALA A 19 16.26 24.31 16.32
C ALA A 19 16.32 22.78 16.54
N PRO A 20 16.03 22.29 17.77
CA PRO A 20 15.94 20.86 18.01
C PRO A 20 14.78 20.27 17.21
N ALA A 21 15.06 19.23 16.42
CA ALA A 21 14.02 18.45 15.79
C ALA A 21 13.26 17.69 16.87
N SER A 22 12.00 18.05 17.10
CA SER A 22 11.08 17.23 17.89
C SER A 22 10.84 15.93 17.14
N ALA A 23 11.33 14.82 17.68
CA ALA A 23 10.96 13.50 17.20
C ALA A 23 9.46 13.31 17.40
N GLN A 24 8.70 13.20 16.32
CA GLN A 24 7.27 12.88 16.37
C GLN A 24 7.11 11.48 16.95
N GLN A 25 6.79 11.36 18.23
CA GLN A 25 6.44 10.08 18.85
C GLN A 25 5.02 9.72 18.42
N GLY A 26 4.90 8.79 17.47
CA GLY A 26 3.62 8.20 17.11
C GLY A 26 2.96 7.51 18.32
N ALA A 27 1.64 7.27 18.23
CA ALA A 27 0.92 6.54 19.27
C ALA A 27 1.57 5.16 19.53
N PRO A 28 1.60 4.69 20.80
CA PRO A 28 2.13 3.38 21.12
C PRO A 28 1.30 2.28 20.45
N PHE A 29 1.98 1.23 19.96
CA PHE A 29 1.32 0.06 19.39
C PHE A 29 0.48 -0.65 20.46
N SER A 30 -0.81 -0.85 20.17
CA SER A 30 -1.80 -1.40 21.09
C SER A 30 -2.20 -2.83 20.73
N SER A 31 -2.92 -3.50 21.63
CA SER A 31 -3.55 -4.80 21.34
C SER A 31 -4.60 -4.69 20.23
N GLN A 32 -5.28 -3.55 20.11
CA GLN A 32 -6.23 -3.32 19.03
C GLN A 32 -5.52 -3.30 17.68
N ASP A 33 -4.35 -2.66 17.59
CA ASP A 33 -3.54 -2.63 16.37
C ASP A 33 -3.12 -4.04 15.94
N LEU A 34 -2.79 -4.91 16.90
CA LEU A 34 -2.47 -6.32 16.63
C LEU A 34 -3.68 -7.07 16.03
N VAL A 35 -4.88 -6.84 16.55
CA VAL A 35 -6.10 -7.52 16.10
C VAL A 35 -6.55 -7.03 14.74
N THR A 36 -6.43 -5.72 14.48
CA THR A 36 -6.83 -5.09 13.21
C THR A 36 -5.74 -5.11 12.15
N LEU A 37 -4.54 -5.58 12.49
CA LEU A 37 -3.41 -5.67 11.57
C LEU A 37 -3.81 -6.43 10.29
N SER A 38 -3.60 -5.78 9.15
CA SER A 38 -3.82 -6.40 7.84
C SER A 38 -2.86 -7.56 7.63
N ARG A 39 -3.37 -8.68 7.12
CA ARG A 39 -2.58 -9.90 6.94
C ARG A 39 -2.46 -10.26 5.48
N LEU A 40 -1.25 -10.62 5.06
CA LEU A 40 -1.01 -11.26 3.78
C LEU A 40 -1.34 -12.76 3.91
N GLY A 41 -2.10 -13.27 2.94
CA GLY A 41 -2.45 -14.67 2.79
C GLY A 41 -1.89 -15.26 1.51
N GLY A 42 -2.57 -16.27 0.96
CA GLY A 42 -2.14 -17.00 -0.24
C GLY A 42 -1.59 -16.10 -1.36
N THR A 43 -0.49 -16.54 -1.97
CA THR A 43 0.26 -15.81 -2.98
C THR A 43 0.55 -16.70 -4.18
N ALA A 44 0.55 -16.11 -5.37
CA ALA A 44 0.93 -16.78 -6.61
C ALA A 44 1.64 -15.81 -7.55
N VAL A 45 2.59 -16.33 -8.32
CA VAL A 45 3.34 -15.57 -9.32
C VAL A 45 2.94 -16.07 -10.70
N SER A 46 2.76 -15.16 -11.66
CA SER A 46 2.44 -15.52 -13.04
C SER A 46 3.58 -16.32 -13.69
N PRO A 47 3.31 -17.17 -14.69
CA PRO A 47 4.35 -17.99 -15.34
C PRO A 47 5.46 -17.16 -15.98
N ASP A 48 5.15 -15.95 -16.44
CA ASP A 48 6.11 -15.00 -17.00
C ASP A 48 6.91 -14.22 -15.94
N GLY A 49 6.62 -14.43 -14.66
CA GLY A 49 7.29 -13.81 -13.52
C GLY A 49 6.96 -12.32 -13.32
N LYS A 50 6.05 -11.73 -14.10
CA LYS A 50 5.80 -10.28 -14.08
C LYS A 50 4.74 -9.84 -13.10
N THR A 51 3.83 -10.72 -12.70
CA THR A 51 2.67 -10.39 -11.87
C THR A 51 2.64 -11.26 -10.63
N VAL A 52 2.35 -10.65 -9.48
CA VAL A 52 2.08 -11.34 -8.22
C VAL A 52 0.63 -11.11 -7.84
N ALA A 53 -0.11 -12.19 -7.65
CA ALA A 53 -1.43 -12.21 -7.05
C ALA A 53 -1.31 -12.59 -5.57
N TYR A 54 -2.03 -11.90 -4.69
CA TYR A 54 -1.97 -12.16 -3.25
C TYR A 54 -3.26 -11.76 -2.54
N ILE A 55 -3.53 -12.40 -1.41
CA ILE A 55 -4.68 -12.07 -0.57
C ILE A 55 -4.26 -11.08 0.52
N VAL A 56 -5.04 -10.02 0.69
CA VAL A 56 -4.97 -9.11 1.85
C VAL A 56 -6.24 -9.29 2.66
N THR A 57 -6.10 -9.73 3.91
CA THR A 57 -7.22 -9.80 4.86
C THR A 57 -7.21 -8.56 5.73
N THR A 58 -8.25 -7.74 5.60
CA THR A 58 -8.51 -6.61 6.50
C THR A 58 -9.51 -7.02 7.58
N THR A 59 -9.35 -6.47 8.78
CA THR A 59 -10.26 -6.70 9.91
C THR A 59 -10.92 -5.38 10.26
N ASP A 60 -12.24 -5.35 10.28
CA ASP A 60 -13.00 -4.19 10.74
C ASP A 60 -12.84 -4.00 12.27
N PRO A 61 -12.46 -2.81 12.76
CA PRO A 61 -12.17 -2.59 14.18
C PRO A 61 -13.40 -2.69 15.10
N GLY A 62 -14.61 -2.50 14.58
CA GLY A 62 -15.84 -2.51 15.37
C GLY A 62 -16.51 -3.89 15.43
N SER A 63 -16.66 -4.55 14.28
CA SER A 63 -17.31 -5.86 14.13
C SER A 63 -16.33 -7.04 14.20
N TYR A 64 -15.02 -6.78 14.09
CA TYR A 64 -13.98 -7.79 13.90
C TYR A 64 -14.20 -8.70 12.68
N LYS A 65 -15.07 -8.30 11.75
CA LYS A 65 -15.28 -9.02 10.49
C LYS A 65 -13.99 -8.97 9.66
N ARG A 66 -13.56 -10.14 9.21
CA ARG A 66 -12.43 -10.29 8.29
C ARG A 66 -12.93 -10.31 6.85
N THR A 67 -12.22 -9.63 5.97
CA THR A 67 -12.53 -9.56 4.54
C THR A 67 -11.28 -9.86 3.73
N PRO A 68 -11.08 -11.12 3.29
CA PRO A 68 -9.96 -11.50 2.44
C PRO A 68 -10.22 -11.02 1.02
N THR A 69 -9.34 -10.17 0.52
CA THR A 69 -9.46 -9.50 -0.76
C THR A 69 -8.31 -9.91 -1.66
N LEU A 70 -8.59 -10.22 -2.93
CA LEU A 70 -7.55 -10.50 -3.92
C LEU A 70 -6.95 -9.19 -4.46
N TRP A 71 -5.63 -9.14 -4.48
CA TRP A 71 -4.82 -8.06 -5.03
C TRP A 71 -3.84 -8.61 -6.06
N VAL A 72 -3.48 -7.76 -7.03
CA VAL A 72 -2.44 -8.02 -8.01
C VAL A 72 -1.47 -6.85 -8.08
N ARG A 73 -0.18 -7.13 -8.30
CA ARG A 73 0.88 -6.12 -8.48
C ARG A 73 1.95 -6.65 -9.43
N SER A 74 2.68 -5.74 -10.08
CA SER A 74 3.93 -6.08 -10.76
C SER A 74 4.96 -6.66 -9.77
N ALA A 75 5.67 -7.70 -10.19
CA ALA A 75 6.69 -8.38 -9.39
C ALA A 75 7.97 -7.55 -9.18
N ASP A 76 8.24 -6.59 -10.06
CA ASP A 76 9.36 -5.64 -9.93
C ASP A 76 9.12 -4.56 -8.85
N GLY A 77 7.95 -4.61 -8.19
CA GLY A 77 7.57 -3.64 -7.17
C GLY A 77 7.19 -2.27 -7.73
N ARG A 78 7.18 -2.07 -9.05
CA ARG A 78 6.73 -0.82 -9.66
C ARG A 78 5.21 -0.81 -9.81
N GLY A 79 4.64 0.38 -9.78
CA GLY A 79 3.19 0.57 -9.85
C GLY A 79 2.46 0.24 -8.54
N GLN A 80 1.23 0.74 -8.45
CA GLN A 80 0.37 0.50 -7.28
C GLN A 80 -0.28 -0.87 -7.35
N PRO A 81 -0.45 -1.56 -6.20
CA PRO A 81 -1.34 -2.71 -6.09
C PRO A 81 -2.74 -2.41 -6.61
N ARG A 82 -3.31 -3.34 -7.36
CA ARG A 82 -4.70 -3.27 -7.82
C ARG A 82 -5.55 -4.30 -7.09
N ARG A 83 -6.64 -3.84 -6.49
CA ARG A 83 -7.69 -4.72 -5.95
C ARG A 83 -8.47 -5.36 -7.09
N VAL A 84 -8.73 -6.66 -6.99
CA VAL A 84 -9.62 -7.40 -7.89
C VAL A 84 -11.00 -7.46 -7.23
N ASP A 85 -12.02 -6.97 -7.93
CA ASP A 85 -13.39 -7.17 -7.50
C ASP A 85 -13.83 -8.58 -7.90
N THR A 86 -14.11 -9.41 -6.91
CA THR A 86 -14.52 -10.80 -7.10
C THR A 86 -16.00 -11.02 -6.78
N GLY A 87 -16.72 -9.98 -6.34
CA GLY A 87 -18.10 -10.08 -5.85
C GLY A 87 -18.24 -10.80 -4.51
N GLY A 88 -17.12 -11.13 -3.84
CA GLY A 88 -17.09 -11.81 -2.56
C GLY A 88 -15.70 -11.79 -1.92
N SER A 89 -15.51 -12.65 -0.94
CA SER A 89 -14.20 -13.03 -0.41
C SER A 89 -13.46 -13.87 -1.46
N ALA A 90 -12.14 -13.77 -1.47
CA ALA A 90 -11.28 -14.59 -2.32
C ALA A 90 -10.14 -15.23 -1.53
N SER A 91 -9.79 -16.46 -1.88
CA SER A 91 -8.66 -17.21 -1.31
C SER A 91 -7.93 -18.04 -2.37
N ASP A 92 -6.75 -18.55 -1.97
CA ASP A 92 -5.98 -19.55 -2.73
C ASP A 92 -5.76 -19.19 -4.22
N PRO A 93 -5.16 -18.01 -4.50
CA PRO A 93 -4.86 -17.62 -5.87
C PRO A 93 -3.84 -18.59 -6.49
N ALA A 94 -4.02 -18.91 -7.77
CA ALA A 94 -3.11 -19.74 -8.55
C ALA A 94 -3.12 -19.33 -10.02
N PHE A 95 -1.94 -19.26 -10.64
CA PHE A 95 -1.84 -19.05 -12.08
C PHE A 95 -1.72 -20.38 -12.83
N ALA A 96 -2.44 -20.51 -13.94
CA ALA A 96 -2.21 -21.55 -14.93
C ALA A 96 -1.10 -21.17 -15.91
N ALA A 97 -0.62 -22.15 -16.69
CA ALA A 97 0.48 -21.98 -17.64
C ALA A 97 0.19 -20.97 -18.76
N ASP A 98 -1.08 -20.76 -19.10
CA ASP A 98 -1.56 -19.78 -20.07
C ASP A 98 -1.63 -18.35 -19.52
N GLY A 99 -1.35 -18.16 -18.23
CA GLY A 99 -1.42 -16.87 -17.53
C GLY A 99 -2.78 -16.57 -16.91
N ALA A 100 -3.77 -17.47 -17.00
CA ALA A 100 -5.06 -17.29 -16.34
C ALA A 100 -4.89 -17.37 -14.80
N LEU A 101 -5.57 -16.48 -14.07
CA LEU A 101 -5.60 -16.45 -12.61
C LEU A 101 -6.88 -17.12 -12.09
N TYR A 102 -6.71 -18.19 -11.34
CA TYR A 102 -7.75 -18.91 -10.62
C TYR A 102 -7.71 -18.56 -9.13
N TYR A 103 -8.86 -18.64 -8.46
CA TYR A 103 -9.01 -18.41 -7.01
C TYR A 103 -10.31 -19.05 -6.53
N LEU A 104 -10.40 -19.32 -5.22
CA LEU A 104 -11.64 -19.73 -4.57
C LEU A 104 -12.42 -18.50 -4.11
N SER A 105 -13.75 -18.55 -4.18
CA SER A 105 -14.60 -17.44 -3.75
C SER A 105 -15.86 -17.94 -3.05
N ASP A 106 -16.30 -17.18 -2.04
CA ASP A 106 -17.58 -17.38 -1.36
C ASP A 106 -18.74 -16.64 -2.04
N ARG A 107 -18.49 -15.98 -3.18
CA ARG A 107 -19.52 -15.28 -3.94
C ARG A 107 -20.65 -16.26 -4.25
N LYS A 108 -21.87 -15.87 -3.90
CA LYS A 108 -23.04 -16.65 -4.32
C LYS A 108 -23.22 -16.44 -5.82
N VAL A 109 -23.15 -17.52 -6.58
CA VAL A 109 -23.60 -17.51 -7.96
C VAL A 109 -25.12 -17.45 -7.89
N GLY A 110 -25.68 -16.24 -8.00
CA GLY A 110 -27.09 -16.05 -8.28
C GLY A 110 -27.35 -16.54 -9.70
N GLU A 111 -28.36 -17.39 -9.83
CA GLU A 111 -29.06 -17.82 -11.04
C GLU A 111 -28.65 -17.05 -12.30
N ALA A 112 -28.08 -17.76 -13.26
CA ALA A 112 -27.71 -17.21 -14.55
C ALA A 112 -28.83 -16.29 -15.05
N GLU A 113 -28.49 -15.03 -15.28
CA GLU A 113 -29.36 -14.08 -15.97
C GLU A 113 -29.73 -14.72 -17.32
N THR A 114 -30.87 -15.40 -17.32
CA THR A 114 -31.53 -15.85 -18.53
C THR A 114 -32.35 -14.64 -18.97
N THR A 115 -31.79 -13.85 -19.88
CA THR A 115 -32.51 -12.86 -20.66
C THR A 115 -32.00 -12.92 -22.08
#